data_AF-A0A314ZLR4-F1
#
_entry.id   AF-A0A314ZLR4-F1
#
_cell.length_a   1.000
_cell.length_b   1.000
_cell.length_c   1.000
_cell.angle_alpha   90.00
_cell.angle_beta   90.00
_cell.angle_gamma   90.00
#
_symmetry.space_group_name_H-M   'P 1'
#
loop_
_entity.id
_entity.type
_entity.pdbx_description
1 polymer ?
#
loop_
_entity_poly.entity_id
_entity_poly.type
_entity_poly.pdbx_seq_one_letter_code
_entity_poly.pdbx_strand_id
1 'polypeptide(L)'
;MSAQRLNEQQHYRDAFWHGVRSAVYRKDALQLLNEEAVSIQVMDSFLEILNSDQMALPKGQLKSCFMPTFGWELMKCRDEVGKVAVYVEVVLKNLWDNDLLFLPIIHVKEEHFTLLVLNKQSGWWDYYNNLHPNDRTTADPYLDDALKLQAKITNHFQFTKSSVHTILQLNEIWKHVIRRGEVITQQCNLTKDDRELLTWLMENCVDYPMRSNTKCPQQNPLSADAGVAVMYMIKTLSEGKALENVFPTGAMKNMRAHVLGKFINDEDGCWDAYRIN
;
A
#
# COMPACT_ATOMS: atom_id res chain seq x y z
N MET A 1 29.46 12.04 -15.92
CA MET A 1 28.58 11.35 -14.95
C MET A 1 28.36 12.30 -13.79
N SER A 2 27.12 12.70 -13.49
CA SER A 2 26.81 13.81 -12.59
C SER A 2 26.91 13.41 -11.11
N ALA A 3 27.35 14.35 -10.26
CA ALA A 3 27.50 14.18 -8.81
C ALA A 3 26.20 13.72 -8.09
N GLN A 4 25.02 13.97 -8.67
CA GLN A 4 23.74 13.46 -8.18
C GLN A 4 23.64 11.93 -8.22
N ARG A 5 24.14 11.26 -9.27
CA ARG A 5 24.13 9.79 -9.33
C ARG A 5 25.10 9.17 -8.34
N LEU A 6 26.23 9.84 -8.06
CA LEU A 6 27.17 9.41 -7.03
C LEU A 6 26.56 9.52 -5.63
N ASN A 7 25.78 10.58 -5.34
CA ASN A 7 25.12 10.77 -4.05
C ASN A 7 23.95 9.79 -3.81
N GLU A 8 23.13 9.52 -4.83
CA GLU A 8 22.08 8.47 -4.73
C GLU A 8 22.70 7.08 -4.55
N GLN A 9 23.75 6.75 -5.30
CA GLN A 9 24.48 5.48 -5.13
C GLN A 9 25.19 5.36 -3.79
N GLN A 10 25.55 6.46 -3.15
CA GLN A 10 26.21 6.45 -1.84
C GLN A 10 25.21 6.36 -0.68
N HIS A 11 23.96 6.81 -0.87
CA HIS A 11 22.90 6.69 0.13
C HIS A 11 22.34 5.27 0.26
N TYR A 12 22.37 4.47 -0.82
CA TYR A 12 22.03 3.05 -0.79
C TYR A 12 23.13 2.17 -0.20
N ARG A 13 24.39 2.63 -0.18
CA ARG A 13 25.54 1.85 0.32
C ARG A 13 25.46 1.50 1.81
N ASP A 14 24.68 2.24 2.59
CA ASP A 14 24.51 2.00 4.04
C ASP A 14 23.16 1.34 4.37
N ALA A 15 22.42 0.87 3.35
CA ALA A 15 21.17 0.18 3.55
C ALA A 15 21.42 -1.23 4.12
N PHE A 16 20.65 -1.59 5.15
CA PHE A 16 20.57 -2.97 5.65
C PHE A 16 19.87 -3.88 4.62
N TRP A 17 18.88 -3.35 3.91
CA TRP A 17 18.22 -4.00 2.78
C TRP A 17 17.75 -2.92 1.81
N HIS A 18 17.72 -3.18 0.51
CA HIS A 18 17.07 -2.29 -0.45
C HIS A 18 16.34 -3.06 -1.56
N GLY A 19 15.18 -2.55 -1.94
CA GLY A 19 14.41 -2.98 -3.09
C GLY A 19 14.61 -2.04 -4.28
N VAL A 20 13.64 -2.04 -5.19
CA VAL A 20 13.54 -1.14 -6.34
C VAL A 20 13.14 0.27 -5.91
N ARG A 21 12.27 0.41 -4.90
CA ARG A 21 11.67 1.70 -4.52
C ARG A 21 11.84 2.08 -3.05
N SER A 22 12.30 1.16 -2.23
CA SER A 22 12.39 1.32 -0.79
C SER A 22 13.71 0.76 -0.26
N ALA A 23 14.08 1.19 0.94
CA ALA A 23 15.29 0.72 1.62
C ALA A 23 15.08 0.75 3.13
N VAL A 24 15.67 -0.24 3.80
CA VAL A 24 15.72 -0.38 5.25
C VAL A 24 17.15 -0.11 5.67
N TYR A 25 17.36 0.74 6.67
CA TYR A 25 18.68 1.03 7.21
C TYR A 25 18.90 0.30 8.54
N ARG A 26 20.14 0.26 9.02
CA ARG A 26 20.46 -0.38 10.31
C ARG A 26 19.59 0.12 11.47
N LYS A 27 19.27 1.42 11.51
CA LYS A 27 18.40 2.00 12.53
C LYS A 27 17.00 1.37 12.53
N ASP A 28 16.47 1.08 11.34
CA ASP A 28 15.13 0.52 11.15
C ASP A 28 15.09 -0.93 11.65
N ALA A 29 16.15 -1.70 11.39
CA ALA A 29 16.31 -3.05 11.93
C ALA A 29 16.42 -3.04 13.47
N LEU A 30 17.12 -2.07 14.05
CA LEU A 30 17.20 -1.91 15.50
C LEU A 30 15.83 -1.54 16.12
N GLN A 31 15.05 -0.69 15.46
CA GLN A 31 13.68 -0.36 15.90
C GLN A 31 12.79 -1.61 15.95
N LEU A 32 12.90 -2.49 14.95
CA LEU A 32 12.19 -3.77 14.95
C LEU A 32 12.61 -4.66 16.13
N LEU A 33 13.91 -4.76 16.41
CA LEU A 33 14.47 -5.58 17.50
C LEU A 33 14.14 -5.05 18.89
N ASN A 34 14.11 -3.73 19.07
CA ASN A 34 13.88 -3.07 20.35
C ASN A 34 12.39 -2.84 20.66
N GLU A 35 11.48 -3.38 19.83
CA GLU A 35 10.04 -3.21 19.98
C GLU A 35 9.58 -1.72 19.87
N GLU A 36 10.34 -0.91 19.12
CA GLU A 36 10.04 0.51 18.85
C GLU A 36 9.06 0.70 17.68
N ALA A 37 8.59 1.93 17.47
CA ALA A 37 7.72 2.27 16.34
C ALA A 37 8.42 1.97 15.01
N VAL A 38 7.72 1.27 14.11
CA VAL A 38 8.24 1.00 12.77
C VAL A 38 8.11 2.23 11.88
N SER A 39 9.15 2.49 11.10
CA SER A 39 9.17 3.60 10.15
C SER A 39 8.33 3.31 8.90
N ILE A 40 7.99 4.39 8.17
CA ILE A 40 7.36 4.29 6.84
C ILE A 40 8.21 3.44 5.91
N GLN A 41 9.54 3.58 5.99
CA GLN A 41 10.50 2.80 5.19
C GLN A 41 10.34 1.31 5.44
N VAL A 42 10.21 0.87 6.69
CA VAL A 42 9.98 -0.54 7.03
C VAL A 42 8.66 -1.05 6.46
N MET A 43 7.58 -0.27 6.59
CA MET A 43 6.28 -0.62 6.01
C MET A 43 6.39 -0.78 4.49
N ASP A 44 6.79 0.26 3.77
CA ASP A 44 6.83 0.22 2.31
C ASP A 44 7.79 -0.86 1.78
N SER A 45 8.92 -1.10 2.46
CA SER A 45 9.86 -2.19 2.13
C SER A 45 9.23 -3.57 2.30
N PHE A 46 8.48 -3.78 3.39
CA PHE A 46 7.77 -5.03 3.61
C PHE A 46 6.68 -5.25 2.54
N LEU A 47 5.93 -4.22 2.16
CA LEU A 47 4.93 -4.31 1.09
C LEU A 47 5.55 -4.59 -0.28
N GLU A 48 6.75 -4.06 -0.54
CA GLU A 48 7.50 -4.32 -1.78
C GLU A 48 7.89 -5.79 -1.90
N ILE A 49 8.43 -6.39 -0.83
CA ILE A 49 8.70 -7.83 -0.79
C ILE A 49 7.42 -8.63 -0.98
N LEU A 50 6.34 -8.27 -0.28
CA LEU A 50 5.06 -8.96 -0.42
C LEU A 50 4.51 -8.88 -1.86
N ASN A 51 4.64 -7.75 -2.57
CA ASN A 51 4.23 -7.66 -3.97
C ASN A 51 5.07 -8.60 -4.87
N SER A 52 6.36 -8.74 -4.59
CA SER A 52 7.23 -9.67 -5.33
C SER A 52 6.82 -11.13 -5.07
N ASP A 53 6.48 -11.48 -3.83
CA ASP A 53 5.93 -12.80 -3.47
C ASP A 53 4.65 -13.12 -4.29
N GLN A 54 3.80 -12.13 -4.58
CA GLN A 54 2.57 -12.30 -5.36
C GLN A 54 2.84 -12.67 -6.83
N MET A 55 4.01 -12.31 -7.38
CA MET A 55 4.39 -12.67 -8.74
C MET A 55 4.71 -14.17 -8.89
N ALA A 56 5.09 -14.82 -7.80
CA ALA A 56 5.41 -16.24 -7.75
C ALA A 56 4.19 -17.14 -7.46
N LEU A 57 3.02 -16.57 -7.14
CA LEU A 57 1.84 -17.35 -6.77
C LEU A 57 1.29 -18.16 -7.96
N PRO A 58 0.91 -19.43 -7.75
CA PRO A 58 0.23 -20.21 -8.77
C PRO A 58 -1.09 -19.59 -9.22
N LYS A 59 -1.46 -19.84 -10.49
CA LYS A 59 -2.77 -19.43 -11.03
C LYS A 59 -3.91 -20.01 -10.18
N GLY A 60 -4.90 -19.17 -9.88
CA GLY A 60 -6.11 -19.56 -9.14
C GLY A 60 -6.03 -19.34 -7.62
N GLN A 61 -4.90 -18.87 -7.09
CA GLN A 61 -4.83 -18.36 -5.73
C GLN A 61 -5.29 -16.89 -5.66
N LEU A 62 -5.76 -16.48 -4.47
CA LEU A 62 -6.08 -15.08 -4.18
C LEU A 62 -4.86 -14.22 -4.46
N LYS A 63 -5.01 -13.27 -5.38
CA LYS A 63 -3.93 -12.36 -5.73
C LYS A 63 -4.14 -11.02 -5.04
N SER A 64 -3.12 -10.59 -4.30
CA SER A 64 -3.11 -9.35 -3.55
C SER A 64 -2.18 -8.33 -4.19
N CYS A 65 -2.49 -7.05 -4.03
CA CYS A 65 -1.54 -5.98 -4.28
C CYS A 65 -1.45 -5.08 -3.05
N PHE A 66 -0.23 -4.68 -2.71
CA PHE A 66 0.09 -3.88 -1.54
C PHE A 66 0.54 -2.49 -1.98
N MET A 67 -0.31 -1.49 -1.76
CA MET A 67 -0.06 -0.10 -2.13
C MET A 67 0.87 0.57 -1.10
N PRO A 68 1.75 1.48 -1.52
CA PRO A 68 2.64 2.18 -0.62
C PRO A 68 1.88 3.17 0.27
N THR A 69 2.44 3.47 1.44
CA THR A 69 1.84 4.32 2.49
C THR A 69 1.64 5.79 2.09
N PHE A 70 2.39 6.30 1.11
CA PHE A 70 2.27 7.70 0.67
C PHE A 70 0.96 8.01 -0.07
N GLY A 71 0.15 7.00 -0.40
CA GLY A 71 -1.08 7.17 -1.16
C GLY A 71 -2.01 8.23 -0.58
N TRP A 72 -2.24 8.19 0.74
CA TRP A 72 -3.10 9.17 1.40
C TRP A 72 -2.49 10.57 1.48
N GLU A 73 -1.20 10.68 1.80
CA GLU A 73 -0.50 11.97 1.83
C GLU A 73 -0.54 12.68 0.48
N LEU A 74 -0.36 11.93 -0.60
CA LEU A 74 -0.50 12.47 -1.95
C LEU A 74 -1.92 12.98 -2.24
N MET A 75 -2.94 12.28 -1.73
CA MET A 75 -4.35 12.64 -1.93
C MET A 75 -4.76 13.90 -1.16
N LYS A 76 -4.04 14.29 -0.10
CA LYS A 76 -4.27 15.54 0.63
C LYS A 76 -3.85 16.77 -0.16
N CYS A 77 -2.86 16.64 -1.05
CA CYS A 77 -2.32 17.75 -1.83
C CYS A 77 -3.33 18.22 -2.90
N ARG A 78 -3.97 19.38 -2.66
CA ARG A 78 -4.96 19.96 -3.61
C ARG A 78 -4.32 20.40 -4.92
N ASP A 79 -3.06 20.84 -4.88
CA ASP A 79 -2.37 21.43 -6.03
C ASP A 79 -1.66 20.38 -6.91
N GLU A 80 -1.69 19.10 -6.51
CA GLU A 80 -0.95 18.01 -7.15
C GLU A 80 -1.87 17.09 -7.96
N VAL A 81 -2.84 17.67 -8.68
CA VAL A 81 -3.87 16.94 -9.45
C VAL A 81 -3.27 15.88 -10.37
N GLY A 82 -2.15 16.20 -11.02
CA GLY A 82 -1.44 15.26 -11.88
C GLY A 82 -0.88 14.06 -11.12
N LYS A 83 -0.30 14.25 -9.93
CA LYS A 83 0.26 13.13 -9.15
C LYS A 83 -0.86 12.28 -8.56
N VAL A 84 -1.96 12.91 -8.14
CA VAL A 84 -3.19 12.21 -7.75
C VAL A 84 -3.68 11.32 -8.89
N ALA A 85 -3.75 11.85 -10.13
CA ALA A 85 -4.14 11.05 -11.30
C ALA A 85 -3.22 9.84 -11.51
N VAL A 86 -1.89 10.04 -11.45
CA VAL A 86 -0.91 8.93 -11.54
C VAL A 86 -1.21 7.84 -10.51
N TYR A 87 -1.43 8.22 -9.25
CA TYR A 87 -1.70 7.24 -8.20
C TYR A 87 -3.01 6.50 -8.45
N VAL A 88 -4.11 7.20 -8.77
CA VAL A 88 -5.38 6.50 -8.99
C VAL A 88 -5.35 5.61 -10.24
N GLU A 89 -4.64 6.00 -11.31
CA GLU A 89 -4.40 5.14 -12.48
C GLU A 89 -3.67 3.85 -12.08
N VAL A 90 -2.68 3.94 -11.18
CA VAL A 90 -1.98 2.77 -10.62
C VAL A 90 -2.92 1.92 -9.76
N VAL A 91 -3.77 2.53 -8.93
CA VAL A 91 -4.78 1.78 -8.14
C VAL A 91 -5.75 1.06 -9.09
N LEU A 92 -6.24 1.71 -10.15
CA LEU A 92 -7.17 1.12 -11.11
C LEU A 92 -6.55 -0.10 -11.81
N LYS A 93 -5.30 0.03 -12.28
CA LYS A 93 -4.58 -1.08 -12.92
C LYS A 93 -4.44 -2.26 -11.96
N ASN A 94 -4.03 -2.00 -10.72
CA ASN A 94 -3.90 -3.07 -9.73
C ASN A 94 -5.25 -3.66 -9.34
N LEU A 95 -6.33 -2.87 -9.33
CA LEU A 95 -7.67 -3.38 -9.08
C LEU A 95 -8.08 -4.40 -10.14
N TRP A 96 -7.79 -4.13 -11.40
CA TRP A 96 -8.08 -5.07 -12.49
C TRP A 96 -7.35 -6.39 -12.28
N ASP A 97 -6.06 -6.33 -11.98
CA ASP A 97 -5.15 -7.49 -11.93
C ASP A 97 -5.23 -8.34 -10.64
N ASN A 98 -5.82 -7.82 -9.55
CA ASN A 98 -5.74 -8.44 -8.22
C ASN A 98 -7.10 -8.52 -7.52
N ASP A 99 -7.33 -9.55 -6.71
CA ASP A 99 -8.55 -9.77 -5.92
C ASP A 99 -8.65 -8.83 -4.72
N LEU A 100 -7.49 -8.55 -4.09
CA LEU A 100 -7.35 -7.74 -2.89
C LEU A 100 -6.40 -6.57 -3.13
N LEU A 101 -6.80 -5.37 -2.70
CA LEU A 101 -5.90 -4.21 -2.62
C LEU A 101 -5.74 -3.78 -1.16
N PHE A 102 -4.50 -3.70 -0.69
CA PHE A 102 -4.16 -3.24 0.65
C PHE A 102 -3.57 -1.83 0.57
N LEU A 103 -4.19 -0.89 1.26
CA LEU A 103 -3.79 0.52 1.32
C LEU A 103 -3.56 0.89 2.79
N PRO A 104 -2.33 0.72 3.31
CA PRO A 104 -1.98 1.25 4.62
C PRO A 104 -2.01 2.78 4.59
N ILE A 105 -2.57 3.36 5.63
CA ILE A 105 -2.72 4.80 5.80
C ILE A 105 -1.85 5.22 6.99
N ILE A 106 -0.92 6.13 6.76
CA ILE A 106 -0.11 6.75 7.80
C ILE A 106 -0.76 8.05 8.29
N HIS A 107 -0.88 8.17 9.61
CA HIS A 107 -1.30 9.39 10.31
C HIS A 107 -0.06 10.02 10.93
N VAL A 108 0.67 10.80 10.13
CA VAL A 108 2.05 11.24 10.44
C VAL A 108 2.13 12.02 11.76
N LYS A 109 1.13 12.86 12.05
CA LYS A 109 1.15 13.68 13.28
C LYS A 109 0.93 12.85 14.54
N GLU A 110 0.16 11.78 14.42
CA GLU A 110 -0.21 10.88 15.50
C GLU A 110 0.69 9.64 15.57
N GLU A 111 1.67 9.53 14.67
CA GLU A 111 2.57 8.37 14.52
C GLU A 111 1.83 7.02 14.48
N HIS A 112 0.65 7.01 13.84
CA HIS A 112 -0.25 5.87 13.82
C HIS A 112 -0.46 5.30 12.42
N PHE A 113 -0.74 4.00 12.34
CA PHE A 113 -1.06 3.32 11.09
C PHE A 113 -2.45 2.69 11.15
N THR A 114 -3.24 2.92 10.11
CA THR A 114 -4.50 2.20 9.86
C THR A 114 -4.44 1.51 8.49
N LEU A 115 -5.42 0.68 8.19
CA LEU A 115 -5.44 -0.10 6.96
C LEU A 115 -6.80 -0.03 6.27
N LEU A 116 -6.78 0.27 4.98
CA LEU A 116 -7.93 0.18 4.11
C LEU A 116 -7.71 -0.97 3.11
N VAL A 117 -8.69 -1.88 2.99
CA VAL A 117 -8.59 -3.06 2.10
C VAL A 117 -9.78 -3.10 1.16
N LEU A 118 -9.56 -3.14 -0.14
CA LEU A 118 -10.62 -3.49 -1.11
C LEU A 118 -10.57 -4.98 -1.39
N ASN A 119 -11.69 -5.66 -1.18
CA ASN A 119 -11.88 -7.05 -1.60
C ASN A 119 -12.94 -7.12 -2.70
N LYS A 120 -12.52 -7.41 -3.93
CA LYS A 120 -13.44 -7.51 -5.08
C LYS A 120 -14.47 -8.62 -4.93
N GLN A 121 -14.11 -9.72 -4.26
CA GLN A 121 -14.96 -10.89 -4.10
C GLN A 121 -16.07 -10.65 -3.08
N SER A 122 -15.76 -9.98 -1.97
CA SER A 122 -16.78 -9.60 -0.98
C SER A 122 -17.58 -8.38 -1.44
N GLY A 123 -16.99 -7.53 -2.29
CA GLY A 123 -17.59 -6.30 -2.75
C GLY A 123 -17.53 -5.17 -1.73
N TRP A 124 -16.55 -5.17 -0.82
CA TRP A 124 -16.42 -4.17 0.24
C TRP A 124 -15.03 -3.56 0.30
N TRP A 125 -14.99 -2.28 0.65
CA TRP A 125 -13.86 -1.67 1.34
C TRP A 125 -13.99 -1.94 2.84
N ASP A 126 -13.00 -2.59 3.42
CA ASP A 126 -12.87 -2.84 4.84
C ASP A 126 -11.79 -1.91 5.43
N TYR A 127 -12.19 -1.07 6.39
CA TYR A 127 -11.28 -0.20 7.13
C TYR A 127 -10.97 -0.79 8.51
N TYR A 128 -9.69 -0.80 8.87
CA TYR A 128 -9.17 -1.38 10.11
C TYR A 128 -8.36 -0.33 10.87
N ASN A 129 -8.76 -0.10 12.12
CA ASN A 129 -7.99 0.66 13.08
C ASN A 129 -7.67 -0.23 14.29
N ASN A 130 -6.39 -0.50 14.49
CA ASN A 130 -5.93 -1.34 15.60
C ASN A 130 -5.86 -0.60 16.94
N LEU A 131 -6.23 0.68 17.00
CA LEU A 131 -6.24 1.49 18.22
C LEU A 131 -7.53 2.30 18.30
N HIS A 132 -8.59 1.64 18.75
CA HIS A 132 -9.84 2.30 19.09
C HIS A 132 -9.86 2.74 20.55
N PRO A 133 -10.46 3.90 20.85
CA PRO A 133 -10.85 4.23 22.21
C PRO A 133 -11.78 3.14 22.76
N ASN A 134 -11.56 2.67 23.99
CA ASN A 134 -12.36 1.61 24.61
C ASN A 134 -13.84 1.98 24.83
N ASP A 135 -14.24 3.23 24.56
CA ASP A 135 -15.61 3.71 24.69
C ASP A 135 -16.33 3.70 23.33
N ARG A 136 -17.44 2.96 23.26
CA ARG A 136 -18.31 2.84 22.08
C ARG A 136 -18.89 4.17 21.59
N THR A 137 -18.81 5.23 22.38
CA THR A 137 -19.32 6.56 22.04
C THR A 137 -18.29 7.42 21.32
N THR A 138 -17.00 7.10 21.42
CA THR A 138 -15.94 7.90 20.79
C THR A 138 -15.81 7.53 19.33
N ALA A 139 -15.98 8.52 18.44
CA ALA A 139 -15.78 8.33 17.02
C ALA A 139 -14.32 7.95 16.73
N ASP A 140 -14.10 7.09 15.73
CA ASP A 140 -12.76 6.80 15.25
C ASP A 140 -12.16 8.08 14.61
N PRO A 141 -11.06 8.64 15.16
CA PRO A 141 -10.50 9.89 14.70
C PRO A 141 -9.88 9.80 13.30
N TYR A 142 -9.58 8.59 12.82
CA TYR A 142 -8.87 8.32 11.57
C TYR A 142 -9.80 7.83 10.44
N LEU A 143 -11.08 7.56 10.73
CA LEU A 143 -12.04 7.03 9.76
C LEU A 143 -12.31 8.02 8.61
N ASP A 144 -12.34 9.31 8.89
CA ASP A 144 -12.60 10.35 7.87
C ASP A 144 -11.52 10.36 6.77
N ASP A 145 -10.27 10.10 7.14
CA ASP A 145 -9.16 9.99 6.21
C ASP A 145 -9.33 8.78 5.26
N ALA A 146 -9.76 7.63 5.79
CA ALA A 146 -10.07 6.47 4.97
C ALA A 146 -11.28 6.69 4.04
N LEU A 147 -12.35 7.35 4.55
CA LEU A 147 -13.52 7.73 3.75
C LEU A 147 -13.14 8.65 2.58
N LYS A 148 -12.31 9.67 2.85
CA LYS A 148 -11.85 10.60 1.81
C LYS A 148 -10.95 9.93 0.78
N LEU A 149 -10.06 9.02 1.20
CA LEU A 149 -9.23 8.23 0.30
C LEU A 149 -10.11 7.36 -0.63
N GLN A 150 -11.04 6.61 -0.05
CA GLN A 150 -11.98 5.77 -0.80
C GLN A 150 -12.81 6.61 -1.78
N ALA A 151 -13.37 7.74 -1.33
CA ALA A 151 -14.17 8.61 -2.18
C ALA A 151 -13.39 9.17 -3.38
N LYS A 152 -12.13 9.59 -3.17
CA LYS A 152 -11.27 10.09 -4.26
C LYS A 152 -10.97 9.01 -5.31
N ILE A 153 -10.68 7.79 -4.87
CA ILE A 153 -10.43 6.64 -5.75
C ILE A 153 -11.71 6.31 -6.53
N THR A 154 -12.85 6.13 -5.84
CA THR A 154 -14.13 5.78 -6.43
C THR A 154 -14.61 6.83 -7.44
N ASN A 155 -14.52 8.13 -7.11
CA ASN A 155 -14.92 9.21 -8.02
C ASN A 155 -14.11 9.20 -9.32
N HIS A 156 -12.81 8.90 -9.24
CA HIS A 156 -11.98 8.78 -10.44
C HIS A 156 -12.36 7.54 -11.25
N PHE A 157 -12.63 6.40 -10.61
CA PHE A 157 -13.08 5.20 -11.31
C PHE A 157 -14.41 5.44 -12.03
N GLN A 158 -15.37 6.12 -11.40
CA GLN A 158 -16.64 6.53 -12.00
C GLN A 158 -16.42 7.46 -13.20
N PHE A 159 -15.53 8.45 -13.07
CA PHE A 159 -15.19 9.37 -14.15
C PHE A 159 -14.55 8.66 -15.35
N THR A 160 -13.60 7.75 -15.10
CA THR A 160 -12.99 6.95 -16.16
C THR A 160 -14.04 6.04 -16.79
N LYS A 161 -14.88 5.38 -15.98
CA LYS A 161 -15.95 4.49 -16.43
C LYS A 161 -16.97 5.21 -17.34
N SER A 162 -17.40 6.41 -16.98
CA SER A 162 -18.34 7.21 -17.80
C SER A 162 -17.73 7.67 -19.12
N SER A 163 -16.40 7.76 -19.19
CA SER A 163 -15.65 8.20 -20.37
C SER A 163 -15.21 7.05 -21.29
N VAL A 164 -15.37 5.78 -20.89
CA VAL A 164 -14.83 4.62 -21.62
C VAL A 164 -15.28 4.57 -23.07
N HIS A 165 -16.57 4.75 -23.34
CA HIS A 165 -17.09 4.68 -24.72
C HIS A 165 -16.40 5.69 -25.65
N THR A 166 -16.21 6.92 -25.16
CA THR A 166 -15.50 7.98 -25.89
C THR A 166 -14.03 7.62 -26.11
N ILE A 167 -13.35 7.14 -25.07
CA ILE A 167 -11.94 6.73 -25.12
C ILE A 167 -11.73 5.61 -26.15
N LEU A 168 -12.60 4.58 -26.13
CA LEU A 168 -12.55 3.46 -27.07
C LEU A 168 -12.84 3.89 -28.52
N GLN A 169 -13.79 4.81 -28.74
CA GLN A 169 -14.09 5.34 -30.08
C GLN A 169 -12.95 6.18 -30.65
N LEU A 170 -12.39 7.10 -29.85
CA LEU A 170 -11.29 7.97 -30.28
C LEU A 170 -9.97 7.19 -30.41
N ASN A 171 -9.88 6.02 -29.79
CA ASN A 171 -8.68 5.19 -29.76
C ASN A 171 -7.48 5.86 -29.06
N GLU A 172 -7.76 6.81 -28.17
CA GLU A 172 -6.76 7.64 -27.52
C GLU A 172 -7.07 7.78 -26.02
N ILE A 173 -6.02 7.80 -25.20
CA ILE A 173 -6.11 8.00 -23.76
C ILE A 173 -5.03 8.98 -23.30
N TRP A 174 -5.39 9.79 -22.31
CA TRP A 174 -4.43 10.63 -21.59
C TRP A 174 -3.81 9.81 -20.47
N LYS A 175 -2.49 9.66 -20.47
CA LYS A 175 -1.74 8.99 -19.41
C LYS A 175 -0.89 9.99 -18.65
N HIS A 176 -0.83 9.80 -17.33
CA HIS A 176 0.02 10.61 -16.46
C HIS A 176 1.23 9.79 -16.05
N VAL A 177 2.43 10.34 -16.25
CA VAL A 177 3.69 9.68 -15.85
C VAL A 177 4.58 10.66 -15.11
N ILE A 178 5.16 10.21 -13.99
CA ILE A 178 6.16 10.99 -13.28
C ILE A 178 7.51 10.77 -13.95
N ARG A 179 8.14 11.84 -14.42
CA ARG A 179 9.53 11.83 -14.91
C ARG A 179 10.32 12.91 -14.21
N ARG A 180 11.40 12.52 -13.52
CA ARG A 180 12.28 13.44 -12.78
C ARG A 180 11.52 14.33 -11.76
N GLY A 181 10.49 13.77 -11.13
CA GLY A 181 9.66 14.47 -10.13
C GLY A 181 8.51 15.30 -10.70
N GLU A 182 8.44 15.49 -12.02
CA GLU A 182 7.37 16.24 -12.68
C GLU A 182 6.34 15.29 -13.30
N VAL A 183 5.07 15.70 -13.29
CA VAL A 183 4.01 14.97 -13.97
C VAL A 183 3.96 15.40 -15.42
N ILE A 184 4.09 14.43 -16.32
CA ILE A 184 3.90 14.63 -17.75
C ILE A 184 2.59 13.95 -18.14
N THR A 185 1.70 14.73 -18.71
CA THR A 185 0.46 14.25 -19.32
C THR A 185 0.69 14.07 -20.81
N GLN A 186 0.47 12.87 -21.32
CA GLN A 186 0.64 12.54 -22.74
C GLN A 186 -0.61 11.87 -23.30
N GLN A 187 -1.03 12.29 -24.49
CA GLN A 187 -2.02 11.59 -25.28
C GLN A 187 -1.35 10.42 -25.99
N CYS A 188 -1.94 9.23 -25.89
CA CYS A 188 -1.39 8.00 -26.43
C CYS A 188 -2.48 7.18 -27.10
N ASN A 189 -2.12 6.44 -28.14
CA ASN A 189 -2.98 5.39 -28.67
C ASN A 189 -3.23 4.31 -27.61
N LEU A 190 -4.43 3.74 -27.62
CA LEU A 190 -4.75 2.61 -26.75
C LEU A 190 -3.89 1.38 -27.08
N THR A 191 -3.20 0.86 -26.06
CA THR A 191 -2.57 -0.46 -26.12
C THR A 191 -3.63 -1.57 -26.00
N LYS A 192 -3.23 -2.82 -26.19
CA LYS A 192 -4.12 -3.97 -25.96
C LYS A 192 -4.60 -4.00 -24.50
N ASP A 193 -3.68 -3.87 -23.55
CA ASP A 193 -3.98 -3.86 -22.12
C ASP A 193 -4.93 -2.72 -21.74
N ASP A 194 -4.77 -1.54 -22.35
CA ASP A 194 -5.69 -0.41 -22.09
C ASP A 194 -7.12 -0.76 -22.51
N ARG A 195 -7.30 -1.41 -23.67
CA ARG A 195 -8.64 -1.83 -24.10
C ARG A 195 -9.24 -2.87 -23.17
N GLU A 196 -8.45 -3.87 -22.76
CA GLU A 196 -8.92 -4.91 -21.86
C GLU A 196 -9.31 -4.34 -20.49
N LEU A 197 -8.51 -3.43 -19.93
CA LEU A 197 -8.83 -2.72 -18.69
C LEU A 197 -10.11 -1.88 -18.82
N LEU A 198 -10.26 -1.12 -19.91
CA LEU A 198 -11.43 -0.26 -20.14
C LEU A 198 -12.71 -1.09 -20.35
N THR A 199 -12.63 -2.20 -21.10
CA THR A 199 -13.74 -3.15 -21.24
C THR A 199 -14.10 -3.78 -19.89
N TRP A 200 -13.11 -4.22 -19.12
CA TRP A 200 -13.32 -4.72 -17.76
C TRP A 200 -14.03 -3.68 -16.88
N LEU A 201 -13.61 -2.42 -16.94
CA LEU A 201 -14.19 -1.32 -16.18
C LEU A 201 -15.67 -1.09 -16.50
N MET A 202 -16.08 -1.23 -17.77
CA MET A 202 -17.48 -1.15 -18.16
C MET A 202 -18.34 -2.24 -17.49
N GLU A 203 -17.82 -3.47 -17.48
CA GLU A 203 -18.55 -4.66 -17.05
C GLU A 203 -18.59 -4.85 -15.53
N ASN A 204 -17.64 -4.26 -14.80
CA ASN A 204 -17.46 -4.51 -13.38
C ASN A 204 -17.91 -3.34 -12.50
N CYS A 205 -18.35 -3.65 -11.27
CA CYS A 205 -18.66 -2.63 -10.27
C CYS A 205 -17.36 -1.94 -9.82
N VAL A 206 -17.42 -0.63 -9.63
CA VAL A 206 -16.35 0.16 -9.00
C VAL A 206 -16.83 0.96 -7.79
N ASP A 207 -18.13 0.89 -7.50
CA ASP A 207 -18.82 1.60 -6.43
C ASP A 207 -18.92 0.73 -5.18
N TYR A 208 -17.79 0.21 -4.74
CA TYR A 208 -17.73 -0.65 -3.57
C TYR A 208 -18.05 0.16 -2.31
N PRO A 209 -19.05 -0.23 -1.49
CA PRO A 209 -19.32 0.41 -0.22
C PRO A 209 -18.18 0.17 0.78
N MET A 210 -18.00 1.12 1.71
CA MET A 210 -17.03 1.00 2.78
C MET A 210 -17.69 0.69 4.13
N ARG A 211 -17.03 -0.15 4.93
CA ARG A 211 -17.41 -0.40 6.32
C ARG A 211 -16.18 -0.34 7.23
N SER A 212 -16.39 0.13 8.46
CA SER A 212 -15.39 0.06 9.51
C SER A 212 -15.46 -1.29 10.22
N ASN A 213 -14.32 -1.98 10.31
CA ASN A 213 -14.21 -3.25 11.00
C ASN A 213 -13.83 -3.03 12.47
N THR A 214 -14.86 -2.78 13.28
CA THR A 214 -14.74 -2.54 14.73
C THR A 214 -14.41 -3.79 15.55
N LYS A 215 -14.33 -4.96 14.91
CA LYS A 215 -13.97 -6.25 15.53
C LYS A 215 -12.54 -6.67 15.22
N CYS A 216 -11.73 -5.80 14.61
CA CYS A 216 -10.34 -6.12 14.37
C CYS A 216 -9.51 -6.13 15.67
N PRO A 217 -8.40 -6.88 15.71
CA PRO A 217 -7.59 -6.99 16.92
C PRO A 217 -6.98 -5.65 17.29
N GLN A 218 -7.03 -5.31 18.58
CA GLN A 218 -6.58 -4.04 19.12
C GLN A 218 -5.17 -4.17 19.73
N GLN A 219 -4.29 -3.23 19.42
CA GLN A 219 -2.94 -3.15 20.00
C GLN A 219 -3.03 -2.69 21.47
N ASN A 220 -1.93 -2.86 22.20
CA ASN A 220 -1.80 -2.25 23.52
C ASN A 220 -1.59 -0.72 23.33
N PRO A 221 -2.43 0.15 23.93
CA PRO A 221 -2.29 1.60 23.79
C PRO A 221 -0.95 2.17 24.30
N LEU A 222 -0.22 1.40 25.12
CA LEU A 222 1.10 1.76 25.63
C LEU A 222 2.26 1.20 24.79
N SER A 223 1.96 0.46 23.72
CA SER A 223 2.96 -0.10 22.81
C SER A 223 3.18 0.78 21.59
N ALA A 224 4.32 0.60 20.92
CA ALA A 224 4.65 1.23 19.65
C ALA A 224 4.35 0.31 18.45
N ASP A 225 3.32 -0.54 18.56
CA ASP A 225 3.06 -1.65 17.63
C ASP A 225 2.09 -1.29 16.50
N ALA A 226 1.63 -0.04 16.36
CA ALA A 226 0.60 0.35 15.38
C ALA A 226 0.90 -0.13 13.96
N GLY A 227 2.13 0.10 13.49
CA GLY A 227 2.56 -0.35 12.16
C GLY A 227 2.76 -1.87 12.08
N VAL A 228 3.28 -2.51 13.14
CA VAL A 228 3.46 -3.98 13.21
C VAL A 228 2.10 -4.70 13.19
N ALA A 229 1.12 -4.15 13.90
CA ALA A 229 -0.26 -4.60 13.89
C ALA A 229 -0.87 -4.53 12.49
N VAL A 230 -0.66 -3.44 11.74
CA VAL A 230 -1.07 -3.34 10.34
C VAL A 230 -0.36 -4.38 9.47
N MET A 231 0.96 -4.56 9.61
CA MET A 231 1.69 -5.59 8.86
C MET A 231 1.17 -7.01 9.14
N TYR A 232 0.82 -7.31 10.40
CA TYR A 232 0.17 -8.57 10.77
C TYR A 232 -1.19 -8.72 10.09
N MET A 233 -2.01 -7.67 10.09
CA MET A 233 -3.33 -7.69 9.44
C MET A 233 -3.20 -7.92 7.93
N ILE A 234 -2.30 -7.20 7.27
CA ILE A 234 -1.99 -7.36 5.83
C ILE A 234 -1.62 -8.81 5.53
N LYS A 235 -0.64 -9.36 6.26
CA LYS A 235 -0.20 -10.75 6.08
C LYS A 235 -1.37 -11.72 6.24
N THR A 236 -2.10 -11.63 7.35
CA THR A 236 -3.20 -12.55 7.68
C THR A 236 -4.32 -12.52 6.62
N LEU A 237 -4.76 -11.31 6.24
CA LEU A 237 -5.83 -11.14 5.26
C LEU A 237 -5.39 -11.57 3.85
N SER A 238 -4.13 -11.30 3.47
CA SER A 238 -3.59 -11.71 2.16
C SER A 238 -3.48 -13.23 1.99
N GLU A 239 -3.37 -13.97 3.10
CA GLU A 239 -3.43 -15.43 3.14
C GLU A 239 -4.88 -15.98 3.11
N GLY A 240 -5.87 -15.10 2.95
CA GLY A 240 -7.30 -15.46 2.97
C GLY A 240 -7.83 -15.83 4.35
N LYS A 241 -7.09 -15.53 5.42
CA LYS A 241 -7.50 -15.83 6.80
C LYS A 241 -8.31 -14.68 7.38
N ALA A 242 -9.29 -15.02 8.21
CA ALA A 242 -10.04 -14.03 8.98
C ALA A 242 -9.17 -13.47 10.12
N LEU A 243 -9.41 -12.20 10.47
CA LEU A 243 -8.85 -11.60 11.67
C LEU A 243 -9.69 -11.96 12.88
N GLU A 244 -9.04 -12.42 13.95
CA GLU A 244 -9.66 -12.57 15.26
C GLU A 244 -9.73 -11.22 15.99
N ASN A 245 -10.61 -11.10 16.97
CA ASN A 245 -10.81 -9.84 17.69
C ASN A 245 -9.68 -9.48 18.67
N VAL A 246 -8.70 -10.37 18.85
CA VAL A 246 -7.56 -10.19 19.75
C VAL A 246 -6.31 -10.71 19.06
N PHE A 247 -5.18 -10.01 19.23
CA PHE A 247 -3.91 -10.53 18.74
C PHE A 247 -3.49 -11.77 19.55
N PRO A 248 -3.03 -12.85 18.89
CA PRO A 248 -2.45 -13.99 19.60
C PRO A 248 -1.29 -13.54 20.50
N THR A 249 -1.09 -14.24 21.63
CA THR A 249 0.04 -13.96 22.52
C THR A 249 1.36 -14.05 21.76
N GLY A 250 2.17 -12.98 21.85
CA GLY A 250 3.45 -12.89 21.14
C GLY A 250 3.33 -12.53 19.66
N ALA A 251 2.14 -12.25 19.12
CA ALA A 251 1.95 -11.94 17.71
C ALA A 251 2.80 -10.77 17.23
N MET A 252 2.91 -9.67 18.00
CA MET A 252 3.71 -8.50 17.59
C MET A 252 5.20 -8.83 17.54
N LYS A 253 5.73 -9.53 18.55
CA LYS A 253 7.12 -10.00 18.55
C LYS A 253 7.43 -10.95 17.39
N ASN A 254 6.53 -11.89 17.14
CA ASN A 254 6.66 -12.82 16.01
C ASN A 254 6.56 -12.10 14.67
N MET A 255 5.71 -11.08 14.56
CA MET A 255 5.59 -10.28 13.35
C MET A 255 6.84 -9.43 13.11
N ARG A 256 7.40 -8.80 14.13
CA ARG A 256 8.69 -8.08 14.06
C ARG A 256 9.81 -9.01 13.57
N ALA A 257 9.92 -10.20 14.16
CA ALA A 257 10.89 -11.21 13.74
C ALA A 257 10.64 -11.69 12.29
N HIS A 258 9.37 -11.83 11.89
CA HIS A 258 9.01 -12.20 10.52
C HIS A 258 9.40 -11.14 9.50
N VAL A 259 9.10 -9.86 9.77
CA VAL A 259 9.48 -8.73 8.90
C VAL A 259 10.99 -8.62 8.78
N LEU A 260 11.71 -8.68 9.91
CA LEU A 260 13.17 -8.68 9.89
C LEU A 260 13.73 -9.89 9.13
N GLY A 261 13.14 -11.07 9.34
CA GLY A 261 13.49 -12.29 8.60
C GLY A 261 13.24 -12.18 7.10
N LYS A 262 12.18 -11.49 6.68
CA LYS A 262 11.91 -11.20 5.26
C LYS A 262 12.99 -10.32 4.67
N PHE A 263 13.40 -9.25 5.36
CA PHE A 263 14.54 -8.45 4.91
C PHE A 263 15.81 -9.29 4.83
N ILE A 264 16.10 -10.12 5.85
CA ILE A 264 17.30 -10.98 5.95
C ILE A 264 17.42 -12.01 4.82
N ASN A 265 16.30 -12.56 4.37
CA ASN A 265 16.29 -13.69 3.45
C ASN A 265 15.74 -13.33 2.07
N ASP A 266 15.55 -12.04 1.77
CA ASP A 266 15.16 -11.61 0.44
C ASP A 266 16.34 -11.74 -0.52
N GLU A 267 16.30 -12.75 -1.39
CA GLU A 267 17.38 -13.06 -2.34
C GLU A 267 17.49 -11.99 -3.45
N ASP A 268 16.39 -11.27 -3.71
CA ASP A 268 16.34 -10.18 -4.69
C ASP A 268 16.84 -8.83 -4.09
N GLY A 269 16.95 -8.76 -2.76
CA GLY A 269 17.52 -7.63 -2.03
C GLY A 269 19.05 -7.70 -1.99
N CYS A 270 19.74 -6.63 -2.42
CA CYS A 270 21.20 -6.62 -2.35
C CYS A 270 21.66 -6.29 -0.92
N TRP A 271 22.39 -7.22 -0.31
CA TRP A 271 23.18 -6.96 0.87
C TRP A 271 24.44 -6.21 0.46
N ASP A 272 24.56 -4.95 0.81
CA ASP A 272 25.87 -4.30 0.86
C ASP A 272 26.61 -4.83 2.10
N ALA A 273 27.07 -6.08 1.98
CA ALA A 273 27.95 -6.72 2.94
C ALA A 273 29.31 -6.00 2.91
N TYR A 274 29.41 -4.88 3.63
CA TYR A 274 30.70 -4.46 4.14
C TYR A 274 31.19 -5.57 5.07
N ARG A 275 32.09 -6.38 4.53
CA ARG A 275 32.92 -7.32 5.29
C ARG A 275 33.39 -6.60 6.54
N ILE A 276 32.94 -7.11 7.68
CA ILE A 276 33.57 -6.85 8.96
C ILE A 276 35.01 -7.37 8.80
N ASN A 277 35.95 -6.44 8.63
CA ASN A 277 37.36 -6.63 8.91
C ASN A 277 37.67 -5.92 10.22
#